data_AF-A0A373QAT6-F1
#
_entry.id   AF-A0A373QAT6-F1
#
_cell.length_a   1.000
_cell.length_b   1.000
_cell.length_c   1.000
_cell.angle_alpha   90.00
_cell.angle_beta   90.00
_cell.angle_gamma   90.00
#
_symmetry.space_group_name_H-M   'P 1'
#
loop_
_entity.id
_entity.type
_entity.pdbx_description
1 polymer ?
#
loop_
_entity_poly.entity_id
_entity_poly.type
_entity_poly.pdbx_seq_one_letter_code
_entity_poly.pdbx_strand_id
1 'polypeptide(L)'
;MDYSYEALDGKTVYAFGDSIVYGHKTPSQSFMRLMADDYNMNLEMYAVNGATVVSEDSSEKEDSSEETKGNYIIKQIKNAPDEKPDVIVFDGYTNDAYGDPKTDSFN
;
A
#
# COMPACT_ATOMS: atom_id res chain seq x y z
N MET A 1 -9.46 -5.63 31.63
CA MET A 1 -8.76 -4.63 30.80
C MET A 1 -8.26 -5.38 29.59
N ASP A 2 -8.66 -4.94 28.41
CA ASP A 2 -8.35 -5.61 27.15
C ASP A 2 -6.94 -5.16 26.72
N TYR A 3 -5.97 -6.07 26.82
CA TYR A 3 -4.54 -5.78 26.59
C TYR A 3 -4.19 -5.47 25.12
N SER A 4 -5.18 -5.53 24.21
CA SER A 4 -5.02 -5.30 22.77
C SER A 4 -4.77 -3.83 22.42
N TYR A 5 -5.32 -2.88 23.18
CA TYR A 5 -5.15 -1.45 22.92
C TYR A 5 -3.71 -0.96 23.18
N GLU A 6 -3.01 -1.53 24.17
CA GLU A 6 -1.63 -1.12 24.49
C GLU A 6 -0.60 -1.61 23.44
N ALA A 7 -0.93 -2.61 22.63
CA ALA A 7 0.05 -3.21 21.71
C ALA A 7 0.41 -2.29 20.54
N LEU A 8 -0.52 -1.39 20.15
CA LEU A 8 -0.37 -0.49 18.99
C LEU A 8 -0.19 0.98 19.39
N ASP A 9 -0.46 1.34 20.64
CA ASP A 9 -0.34 2.70 21.14
C ASP A 9 1.08 3.27 20.94
N GLY A 10 1.16 4.43 20.27
CA GLY A 10 2.40 5.13 19.96
C GLY A 10 3.30 4.44 18.93
N LYS A 11 2.86 3.34 18.32
CA LYS A 11 3.64 2.60 17.31
C LYS A 11 3.68 3.34 15.98
N THR A 12 4.84 3.36 15.34
CA THR A 12 4.96 3.88 13.97
C THR A 12 4.55 2.80 12.98
N VAL A 13 3.65 3.15 12.07
CA VAL A 13 3.17 2.25 11.02
C VAL A 13 3.38 2.84 9.64
N TYR A 14 4.01 2.06 8.77
CA TYR A 14 4.12 2.39 7.35
C TYR A 14 3.05 1.63 6.57
N ALA A 15 2.22 2.36 5.84
CA ALA A 15 1.14 1.80 5.06
C ALA A 15 1.40 1.92 3.56
N PHE A 16 1.59 0.79 2.90
CA PHE A 16 1.83 0.66 1.46
C PHE A 16 0.64 -0.01 0.79
N GLY A 17 0.37 0.38 -0.45
CA GLY A 17 -0.72 -0.24 -1.18
C GLY A 17 -1.35 0.60 -2.25
N ASP A 18 -2.57 0.21 -2.58
CA ASP A 18 -3.38 0.86 -3.59
C ASP A 18 -4.46 1.78 -3.00
N SER A 19 -5.55 1.97 -3.74
CA SER A 19 -6.69 2.78 -3.31
C SER A 19 -7.44 2.27 -2.09
N ILE A 20 -7.34 0.97 -1.75
CA ILE A 20 -7.94 0.41 -0.52
C ILE A 20 -7.26 1.00 0.72
N VAL A 21 -5.92 1.05 0.70
CA VAL A 21 -5.12 1.63 1.79
C VAL A 21 -5.17 3.15 1.77
N TYR A 22 -5.05 3.75 0.58
CA TYR A 22 -5.05 5.21 0.43
C TYR A 22 -6.42 5.84 0.75
N GLY A 23 -7.52 5.12 0.50
CA GLY A 23 -8.91 5.56 0.69
C GLY A 23 -9.59 6.13 -0.55
N HIS A 24 -9.02 5.91 -1.75
CA HIS A 24 -9.55 6.37 -3.04
C HIS A 24 -10.01 7.84 -3.05
N LYS A 25 -11.33 8.08 -2.97
CA LYS A 25 -11.98 9.41 -2.98
C LYS A 25 -12.17 10.02 -1.60
N THR A 26 -11.96 9.23 -0.54
CA THR A 26 -12.18 9.61 0.85
C THR A 26 -10.95 9.27 1.69
N PRO A 27 -9.75 9.82 1.37
CA PRO A 27 -8.51 9.44 2.03
C PRO A 27 -8.51 9.68 3.54
N SER A 28 -9.23 10.71 4.03
CA SER A 28 -9.40 10.98 5.46
C SER A 28 -10.19 9.92 6.22
N GLN A 29 -10.94 9.06 5.51
CA GLN A 29 -11.68 7.93 6.08
C GLN A 29 -11.09 6.59 5.62
N SER A 30 -9.85 6.58 5.11
CA SER A 30 -9.18 5.32 4.78
C SER A 30 -8.98 4.49 6.05
N PHE A 31 -9.06 3.17 5.93
CA PHE A 31 -9.04 2.31 7.11
C PHE A 31 -7.75 2.49 7.93
N MET A 32 -6.61 2.71 7.28
CA MET A 32 -5.35 2.95 7.99
C MET A 32 -5.35 4.25 8.78
N ARG A 33 -6.02 5.32 8.31
CA ARG A 33 -6.17 6.56 9.09
C ARG A 33 -7.10 6.35 10.28
N LEU A 34 -8.23 5.69 10.07
CA LEU A 34 -9.18 5.37 11.15
C LEU A 34 -8.52 4.49 12.21
N MET A 35 -7.76 3.47 11.80
CA MET A 35 -7.01 2.61 12.72
C MET A 35 -5.91 3.40 13.45
N ALA A 36 -5.17 4.27 12.76
CA ALA A 36 -4.14 5.06 13.41
C ALA A 36 -4.73 6.02 14.46
N ASP A 37 -5.88 6.63 14.17
CA ASP A 37 -6.60 7.50 15.09
C ASP A 37 -7.15 6.70 16.30
N ASP A 38 -7.79 5.56 16.06
CA ASP A 38 -8.40 4.72 17.11
C ASP A 38 -7.36 4.09 18.04
N TYR A 39 -6.18 3.73 17.52
CA TYR A 39 -5.12 3.06 18.27
C TYR A 39 -3.92 3.97 18.57
N ASN A 40 -4.03 5.29 18.35
CA ASN A 40 -2.99 6.29 18.60
C ASN A 40 -1.63 5.92 17.98
N MET A 41 -1.64 5.47 16.72
CA MET A 41 -0.45 5.11 15.97
C MET A 41 0.11 6.33 15.22
N ASN A 42 1.42 6.35 15.00
CA ASN A 42 2.07 7.31 14.11
C ASN A 42 2.04 6.76 12.68
N LEU A 43 1.03 7.15 11.90
CA LEU A 43 0.87 6.67 10.53
C LEU A 43 1.70 7.46 9.53
N GLU A 44 2.49 6.73 8.74
CA GLU A 44 3.08 7.22 7.50
C GLU A 44 2.46 6.50 6.30
N MET A 45 1.75 7.27 5.48
CA MET A 45 0.99 6.77 4.34
C MET A 45 1.82 6.86 3.07
N TYR A 46 2.15 5.70 2.51
CA TYR A 46 2.89 5.57 1.25
C TYR A 46 2.03 4.99 0.11
N ALA A 47 0.85 4.47 0.43
CA ALA A 47 -0.10 3.96 -0.55
C ALA A 47 -0.46 5.02 -1.61
N VAL A 48 -0.67 4.56 -2.84
CA VAL A 48 -1.02 5.40 -3.99
C VAL A 48 -2.20 4.77 -4.73
N ASN A 49 -3.21 5.57 -5.04
CA ASN A 49 -4.35 5.10 -5.84
C ASN A 49 -3.91 4.45 -7.15
N GLY A 50 -4.49 3.29 -7.47
CA GLY A 50 -4.20 2.57 -8.71
C GLY A 50 -2.83 1.89 -8.74
N ALA A 51 -2.18 1.72 -7.59
CA ALA A 51 -0.92 0.99 -7.54
C ALA A 51 -1.12 -0.50 -7.80
N THR A 52 -0.20 -1.12 -8.52
CA THR A 52 -0.13 -2.59 -8.68
C THR A 52 1.03 -3.15 -7.86
N VAL A 53 0.95 -4.44 -7.52
CA VAL A 53 2.02 -5.17 -6.83
C VAL A 53 3.08 -5.59 -7.84
N VAL A 54 2.67 -6.10 -8.99
CA VAL A 54 3.52 -6.65 -10.05
C VAL A 54 3.71 -5.61 -11.16
N SER A 55 4.92 -5.62 -11.74
CA SER A 55 5.22 -4.88 -12.96
C SER A 55 4.58 -5.57 -14.16
N GLU A 56 3.48 -5.02 -14.69
CA GLU A 56 2.79 -5.57 -15.86
C GLU A 56 3.55 -5.34 -17.18
N ASP A 57 4.39 -4.29 -17.24
CA ASP A 57 5.08 -3.88 -18.47
C ASP A 57 6.34 -4.70 -18.82
N SER A 58 6.73 -5.68 -18.00
CA SER A 58 7.93 -6.48 -18.25
C SER A 58 7.61 -7.96 -18.47
N SER A 59 7.79 -8.43 -19.72
CA SER A 59 7.82 -9.86 -20.06
C SER A 59 8.92 -10.64 -19.32
N GLU A 60 9.79 -9.93 -18.61
CA GLU A 60 10.79 -10.47 -17.71
C GLU A 60 10.43 -10.01 -16.28
N LYS A 61 10.32 -10.95 -15.34
CA LYS A 61 9.80 -10.72 -13.98
C LYS A 61 10.60 -9.71 -13.14
N GLU A 62 11.69 -9.13 -13.65
CA GLU A 62 12.63 -8.31 -12.88
C GLU A 62 13.37 -7.30 -13.79
N ASP A 63 12.68 -6.54 -14.66
CA ASP A 63 13.30 -5.37 -15.29
C ASP A 63 13.30 -4.19 -14.31
N SER A 64 14.45 -3.99 -13.67
CA SER A 64 14.71 -2.85 -12.77
C SER A 64 14.44 -1.47 -13.38
N SER A 65 14.41 -1.34 -14.71
CA SER A 65 14.07 -0.09 -15.40
C SER A 65 12.56 0.14 -15.50
N GLU A 66 11.76 -0.92 -15.59
CA GLU A 66 10.30 -0.82 -15.60
C GLU A 66 9.74 -0.54 -14.20
N GLU A 67 10.39 -1.09 -13.16
CA GLU A 67 10.11 -0.74 -11.77
C GLU A 67 10.19 0.77 -11.50
N THR A 68 10.89 1.55 -12.34
CA THR A 68 11.01 3.02 -12.22
C THR A 68 9.96 3.80 -13.00
N LYS A 69 9.15 3.16 -13.86
CA LYS A 69 8.15 3.84 -14.71
C LYS A 69 6.71 3.63 -14.25
N GLY A 70 6.32 2.42 -13.86
CA GLY A 70 4.93 2.11 -13.47
C GLY A 70 4.52 2.56 -12.06
N ASN A 71 3.24 2.45 -11.73
CA ASN A 71 2.72 2.78 -10.40
C ASN A 71 2.78 1.55 -9.49
N TYR A 72 3.98 1.16 -9.08
CA TYR A 72 4.20 -0.09 -8.34
C TYR A 72 4.42 0.15 -6.86
N ILE A 73 3.91 -0.76 -6.02
CA ILE A 73 4.13 -0.65 -4.57
C ILE A 73 5.63 -0.75 -4.21
N ILE A 74 6.46 -1.44 -5.00
CA ILE A 74 7.91 -1.48 -4.78
C ILE A 74 8.55 -0.08 -4.81
N LYS A 75 8.00 0.86 -5.60
CA LYS A 75 8.45 2.26 -5.58
C LYS A 75 8.11 2.95 -4.26
N GLN A 76 6.94 2.65 -3.71
CA GLN A 76 6.51 3.22 -2.43
C GLN A 76 7.48 2.80 -1.32
N ILE A 77 7.90 1.52 -1.31
CA ILE A 77 8.92 1.00 -0.38
C ILE A 77 10.26 1.72 -0.59
N LYS A 78 10.74 1.82 -1.84
CA LYS A 78 12.04 2.44 -2.17
C LYS A 78 12.09 3.94 -1.86
N ASN A 79 10.94 4.62 -1.86
CA ASN A 79 10.83 6.05 -1.56
C ASN A 79 10.53 6.33 -0.08
N ALA A 80 10.14 5.32 0.70
CA ALA A 80 9.97 5.49 2.14
C ALA A 80 11.34 5.69 2.81
N PRO A 81 11.41 6.47 3.90
CA PRO A 81 12.62 6.61 4.69
C PRO A 81 13.13 5.25 5.19
N ASP A 82 14.45 5.11 5.32
CA ASP A 82 15.10 3.91 5.89
C ASP A 82 14.82 3.71 7.39
N GLU A 83 14.04 4.60 8.02
CA GLU A 83 13.58 4.44 9.39
C GLU A 83 12.75 3.15 9.53
N LYS A 84 12.98 2.42 10.62
CA LYS A 84 12.33 1.14 10.86
C LYS A 84 10.98 1.38 11.57
N PRO A 85 9.82 1.19 10.90
CA PRO A 85 8.54 1.25 11.59
C PRO A 85 8.39 0.03 12.53
N ASP A 86 7.52 0.16 13.52
CA ASP A 86 7.12 -0.99 14.35
C ASP A 86 6.21 -1.95 13.57
N VAL A 87 5.36 -1.40 12.69
CA VAL A 87 4.35 -2.14 11.93
C VAL A 87 4.44 -1.77 10.46
N ILE A 88 4.31 -2.77 9.58
CA ILE A 88 4.16 -2.57 8.15
C ILE A 88 2.79 -3.12 7.76
N VAL A 89 2.01 -2.30 7.07
CA VAL A 89 0.77 -2.73 6.42
C VAL A 89 0.97 -2.70 4.93
N PHE A 90 0.60 -3.81 4.29
CA PHE A 90 0.74 -4.01 2.86
C PHE A 90 -0.56 -4.62 2.33
N ASP A 91 -1.20 -3.92 1.40
CA ASP A 91 -2.41 -4.42 0.75
C ASP A 91 -2.46 -3.92 -0.70
N GLY A 92 -2.92 -4.77 -1.63
CA GLY A 92 -2.80 -4.54 -3.06
C GLY A 92 -3.43 -5.67 -3.88
N TYR A 93 -2.93 -5.89 -5.11
CA TYR A 93 -3.47 -6.84 -6.10
C TYR A 93 -4.81 -6.49 -6.73
N THR A 94 -5.55 -5.50 -6.21
CA THR A 94 -6.84 -5.14 -6.83
C THR A 94 -6.64 -4.65 -8.25
N ASN A 95 -5.63 -3.80 -8.50
CA ASN A 95 -5.39 -3.28 -9.84
C ASN A 95 -4.69 -4.30 -10.74
N ASP A 96 -3.88 -5.20 -10.18
CA ASP A 96 -3.21 -6.31 -10.89
C ASP A 96 -4.22 -7.34 -11.43
N ALA A 97 -5.38 -7.45 -10.79
CA ALA A 97 -6.43 -8.38 -11.18
C ALA A 97 -7.21 -7.93 -12.43
N TYR A 98 -7.06 -6.66 -12.84
CA TYR A 98 -7.74 -6.10 -13.99
C TYR A 98 -6.71 -5.76 -15.07
N GLY A 99 -6.49 -6.69 -16.00
CA GLY A 99 -5.72 -6.41 -17.21
C GLY A 99 -6.49 -5.52 -18.20
N ASP A 100 -5.97 -5.33 -19.43
CA ASP A 100 -6.72 -4.64 -20.48
C ASP A 100 -8.11 -5.30 -20.63
N PRO A 101 -9.22 -4.55 -20.42
CA PRO A 101 -10.57 -5.09 -20.48
C PRO A 101 -10.93 -5.80 -21.79
N LYS A 102 -10.15 -5.58 -22.85
CA LYS A 102 -10.34 -6.23 -24.16
C LYS A 102 -9.65 -7.58 -24.28
N THR A 103 -8.67 -7.88 -23.43
CA THR A 103 -7.81 -9.06 -23.56
C THR A 103 -7.71 -9.89 -22.29
N ASP A 104 -8.19 -9.37 -21.16
CA ASP A 104 -8.18 -10.06 -19.89
C ASP A 104 -9.27 -11.14 -19.83
N SER A 105 -8.86 -12.40 -19.63
CA SER A 105 -9.76 -13.54 -19.52
C SER A 105 -10.44 -13.68 -18.15
N PHE A 106 -10.04 -12.87 -17.18
CA PHE A 106 -10.60 -12.85 -15.83
C PHE A 106 -11.60 -11.70 -15.59
N ASN A 107 -11.76 -10.81 -16.58
CA ASN A 107 -12.76 -9.74 -16.62
C ASN A 107 -14.03 -10.13 -17.39
#